data_AF-A0A1G3I5W0-F1
#
_entry.id   AF-A0A1G3I5W0-F1
#
_cell.length_a   1.000
_cell.length_b   1.000
_cell.length_c   1.000
_cell.angle_alpha   90.00
_cell.angle_beta   90.00
_cell.angle_gamma   90.00
#
_symmetry.space_group_name_H-M   'P 1'
#
loop_
_entity.id
_entity.type
_entity.pdbx_description
1 polymer ?
#
loop_
_entity_poly.entity_id
_entity_poly.type
_entity_poly.pdbx_seq_one_letter_code
_entity_poly.pdbx_strand_id
1 'polypeptide(L)'
;MYSTIRQRTLLGCAALITGFVIWSAQGAAPNTLIALGDQQWAAGQLELAQKTFEHAVKAEPRSVDAHMKLAGLQLSRQEFKACIETYQRAIGLDANNARAWLGLGFAYLHTGQNDLSLAALDAAIRIDPGNQEKLAPVLAKLGTP
;
A
#
# COMPACT_ATOMS: atom_id res chain seq x y z
N MET A 1 -45.61 -3.40 53.20
CA MET A 1 -45.24 -2.21 52.40
C MET A 1 -43.97 -2.56 51.65
N TYR A 2 -44.16 -3.18 50.48
CA TYR A 2 -43.12 -3.62 49.57
C TYR A 2 -42.40 -2.41 48.95
N SER A 3 -41.19 -2.66 48.44
CA SER A 3 -40.64 -2.05 47.22
C SER A 3 -40.29 -0.56 47.23
N THR A 4 -39.28 -0.14 48.01
CA THR A 4 -38.61 1.15 47.67
C THR A 4 -37.12 1.24 48.00
N ILE A 5 -36.53 0.29 48.73
CA ILE A 5 -35.11 0.36 49.12
C ILE A 5 -34.18 -0.36 48.12
N ARG A 6 -34.72 -1.13 47.17
CA ARG A 6 -33.93 -1.82 46.12
C ARG A 6 -33.70 -0.98 44.85
N GLN A 7 -34.16 0.28 44.81
CA GLN A 7 -34.02 1.13 43.61
C GLN A 7 -32.80 2.07 43.62
N ARG A 8 -32.07 2.21 44.75
CA ARG A 8 -30.91 3.11 44.84
C ARG A 8 -29.56 2.45 44.56
N THR A 9 -29.49 1.12 44.51
CA THR A 9 -28.24 0.39 44.18
C THR A 9 -28.12 0.02 42.70
N LEU A 10 -29.16 0.22 41.88
CA LEU A 10 -29.13 -0.10 40.44
C LEU A 10 -28.65 1.05 39.54
N LEU A 11 -28.52 2.28 40.04
CA LEU A 11 -27.97 3.41 39.26
C LEU A 11 -26.43 3.49 39.26
N GLY A 12 -25.74 2.65 40.04
CA GLY A 12 -24.27 2.63 40.08
C GLY A 12 -23.60 1.84 38.95
N CYS A 13 -24.33 0.96 38.25
CA CYS A 13 -23.74 0.08 37.22
C CYS A 13 -24.00 0.53 35.78
N ALA A 14 -24.89 1.50 35.55
CA ALA A 14 -25.20 1.98 34.20
C ALA A 14 -24.14 2.92 33.61
N ALA A 15 -23.20 3.43 34.41
CA ALA A 15 -22.16 4.37 33.97
C ALA A 15 -20.81 3.72 33.62
N LEU A 16 -20.67 2.39 33.74
CA LEU A 16 -19.43 1.68 33.40
C LEU A 16 -19.49 0.91 32.07
N ILE A 17 -20.67 0.80 31.44
CA ILE A 17 -20.80 0.12 30.14
C ILE A 17 -20.70 1.10 28.97
N THR A 18 -20.94 2.41 29.17
CA THR A 18 -20.69 3.42 28.14
C THR A 18 -19.21 3.81 28.01
N GLY A 19 -18.36 3.40 28.96
CA GLY A 19 -16.91 3.52 28.86
C GLY A 19 -16.23 2.44 28.01
N PHE A 20 -16.94 1.33 27.72
CA PHE A 20 -16.46 0.21 26.90
C PHE A 20 -17.04 0.26 25.47
N VAL A 21 -17.34 1.45 24.96
CA VAL A 21 -17.46 1.68 23.50
C VAL A 21 -16.20 2.41 22.99
N ILE A 22 -15.26 2.71 23.88
CA ILE A 22 -13.91 3.11 23.50
C ILE A 22 -13.16 1.82 23.17
N TRP A 23 -12.74 1.68 21.91
CA TRP A 23 -11.87 0.61 21.38
C TRP A 23 -12.53 -0.60 20.69
N SER A 24 -13.69 -0.43 20.06
CA SER A 24 -13.96 -1.16 18.80
C SER A 24 -13.46 -0.35 17.60
N ALA A 25 -12.33 0.35 17.76
CA ALA A 25 -11.53 0.76 16.63
C ALA A 25 -10.87 -0.51 16.09
N GLN A 26 -11.65 -1.33 15.40
CA GLN A 26 -11.14 -2.27 14.41
C GLN A 26 -10.59 -1.43 13.25
N GLY A 27 -9.54 -0.64 13.54
CA GLY A 27 -8.56 -0.31 12.53
C GLY A 27 -7.96 -1.66 12.17
N ALA A 28 -8.50 -2.28 11.12
CA ALA A 28 -7.96 -3.49 10.55
C ALA A 28 -6.44 -3.25 10.41
N ALA A 29 -5.63 -4.10 11.04
CA ALA A 29 -4.18 -3.93 11.02
C ALA A 29 -3.71 -3.76 9.56
N PRO A 30 -2.67 -2.96 9.27
CA PRO A 30 -2.22 -2.69 7.91
C PRO A 30 -2.06 -3.96 7.06
N ASN A 31 -1.53 -5.03 7.65
CA ASN A 31 -1.39 -6.35 7.01
C ASN A 31 -2.75 -6.98 6.61
N THR A 32 -3.79 -6.78 7.41
CA THR A 32 -5.15 -7.25 7.09
C THR A 32 -5.81 -6.42 5.99
N LEU A 33 -5.52 -5.11 5.93
CA LEU A 33 -5.97 -4.24 4.84
C LEU A 33 -5.27 -4.60 3.53
N ILE A 34 -3.97 -4.89 3.57
CA ILE A 34 -3.22 -5.36 2.40
C ILE A 34 -3.82 -6.68 1.87
N ALA A 35 -4.05 -7.66 2.74
CA ALA A 35 -4.64 -8.94 2.33
C ALA A 35 -6.05 -8.80 1.73
N LEU A 36 -6.88 -7.92 2.31
CA LEU A 36 -8.20 -7.61 1.78
C LEU A 36 -8.10 -6.92 0.40
N GLY A 37 -7.20 -5.95 0.27
CA GLY A 37 -6.96 -5.26 -1.00
C GLY A 37 -6.47 -6.21 -2.09
N ASP A 38 -5.62 -7.18 -1.75
CA ASP A 38 -5.17 -8.23 -2.66
C ASP A 38 -6.32 -9.11 -3.14
N GLN A 39 -7.22 -9.51 -2.22
CA GLN A 39 -8.41 -10.29 -2.58
C GLN A 39 -9.32 -9.51 -3.53
N GLN A 40 -9.54 -8.22 -3.26
CA GLN A 40 -10.35 -7.34 -4.11
C GLN A 40 -9.72 -7.14 -5.49
N TRP A 41 -8.39 -6.97 -5.53
CA TRP A 41 -7.65 -6.83 -6.78
C TRP A 41 -7.75 -8.11 -7.61
N ALA A 42 -7.56 -9.28 -7.00
CA ALA A 42 -7.73 -10.57 -7.66
C ALA A 42 -9.18 -10.80 -8.14
N ALA A 43 -10.16 -10.26 -7.43
CA ALA A 43 -11.57 -10.30 -7.82
C ALA A 43 -11.96 -9.25 -8.88
N GLY A 44 -11.01 -8.44 -9.37
CA GLY A 44 -11.26 -7.38 -10.36
C GLY A 44 -11.99 -6.15 -9.81
N GLN A 45 -12.16 -6.03 -8.50
CA GLN A 45 -12.83 -4.91 -7.84
C GLN A 45 -11.83 -3.75 -7.65
N LEU A 46 -11.34 -3.20 -8.76
CA LEU A 46 -10.17 -2.31 -8.78
C LEU A 46 -10.36 -1.01 -7.98
N GLU A 47 -11.55 -0.42 -8.01
CA GLU A 47 -11.86 0.81 -7.26
C GLU A 47 -11.89 0.54 -5.75
N LEU A 48 -12.40 -0.61 -5.35
CA LEU A 48 -12.46 -1.00 -3.95
C LEU A 48 -11.05 -1.34 -3.44
N ALA A 49 -10.28 -2.10 -4.23
CA ALA A 49 -8.89 -2.42 -3.93
C ALA A 49 -8.04 -1.15 -3.74
N GLN A 50 -8.23 -0.14 -4.59
CA GLN A 50 -7.53 1.14 -4.46
C GLN A 50 -7.86 1.82 -3.13
N LYS A 51 -9.15 1.96 -2.79
CA LYS A 51 -9.55 2.57 -1.51
C LYS A 51 -8.99 1.81 -0.31
N THR A 52 -8.96 0.48 -0.38
CA THR A 52 -8.42 -0.37 0.68
C THR A 52 -6.91 -0.18 0.82
N PHE A 53 -6.14 -0.15 -0.28
CA PHE A 53 -4.70 0.11 -0.22
C PHE A 53 -4.37 1.54 0.21
N GLU A 54 -5.13 2.54 -0.22
CA GLU A 54 -5.00 3.91 0.29
C GLU A 54 -5.26 3.99 1.79
N HIS A 55 -6.23 3.22 2.30
CA HIS A 55 -6.47 3.11 3.73
C HIS A 55 -5.31 2.41 4.44
N ALA A 56 -4.73 1.35 3.87
CA ALA A 56 -3.55 0.68 4.41
C ALA A 56 -2.37 1.66 4.55
N VAL A 57 -2.11 2.47 3.52
CA VAL A 57 -1.08 3.52 3.54
C VAL A 57 -1.38 4.60 4.58
N LYS A 58 -2.63 5.01 4.76
CA LYS A 58 -3.02 5.99 5.79
C LYS A 58 -2.87 5.42 7.21
N ALA A 59 -3.20 4.16 7.40
CA ALA A 59 -3.06 3.48 8.68
C ALA A 59 -1.60 3.31 9.08
N GLU A 60 -0.72 3.00 8.13
CA GLU A 60 0.72 2.89 8.36
C GLU A 60 1.54 3.56 7.24
N PRO A 61 1.80 4.89 7.36
CA PRO A 61 2.49 5.65 6.32
C PRO A 61 3.92 5.20 6.03
N ARG A 62 4.54 4.43 6.95
CA ARG A 62 5.91 3.91 6.84
C ARG A 62 5.98 2.45 6.35
N SER A 63 4.84 1.85 6.01
CA SER A 63 4.80 0.48 5.50
C SER A 63 5.21 0.44 4.02
N VAL A 64 6.39 -0.10 3.74
CA VAL A 64 6.88 -0.32 2.37
C VAL A 64 5.89 -1.18 1.59
N ASP A 65 5.38 -2.25 2.21
CA ASP A 65 4.44 -3.17 1.56
C ASP A 65 3.13 -2.49 1.18
N ALA A 66 2.57 -1.62 2.03
CA ALA A 66 1.34 -0.89 1.71
C ALA A 66 1.54 0.04 0.49
N HIS A 67 2.65 0.78 0.44
CA HIS A 67 2.99 1.61 -0.72
C HIS A 67 3.23 0.77 -1.97
N MET A 68 3.94 -0.36 -1.86
CA MET A 68 4.17 -1.27 -2.97
C MET A 68 2.89 -1.83 -3.57
N LYS A 69 1.91 -2.18 -2.74
CA LYS A 69 0.61 -2.69 -3.18
C LYS A 69 -0.21 -1.61 -3.89
N LEU A 70 -0.27 -0.41 -3.31
CA LEU A 70 -0.94 0.73 -3.95
C LEU A 70 -0.30 1.09 -5.29
N ALA A 71 1.03 1.19 -5.34
CA ALA A 71 1.77 1.50 -6.57
C ALA A 71 1.60 0.43 -7.64
N GLY A 72 1.63 -0.85 -7.27
CA GLY A 72 1.37 -1.97 -8.18
C GLY A 72 -0.02 -1.90 -8.81
N LEU A 73 -1.05 -1.59 -8.00
CA LEU A 73 -2.41 -1.42 -8.50
C LEU A 73 -2.50 -0.21 -9.44
N GLN A 74 -1.94 0.94 -9.06
CA GLN A 74 -1.89 2.15 -9.89
C GLN A 74 -1.20 1.88 -11.24
N LEU A 75 -0.09 1.13 -11.24
CA LEU A 75 0.60 0.72 -12.46
C LEU A 75 -0.32 -0.13 -13.37
N SER A 76 -1.02 -1.11 -12.79
CA SER A 76 -1.96 -1.95 -13.56
C SER A 76 -3.14 -1.18 -14.15
N ARG A 77 -3.51 -0.06 -13.51
CA ARG A 77 -4.55 0.87 -13.96
C ARG A 77 -4.04 1.98 -14.86
N GLN A 78 -2.75 1.96 -15.22
CA GLN A 78 -2.09 2.97 -16.05
C GLN A 78 -2.11 4.39 -15.43
N GLU A 79 -2.25 4.47 -14.10
CA GLU A 79 -2.22 5.72 -13.32
C GLU A 79 -0.77 6.15 -13.06
N PHE A 80 0.03 6.29 -14.13
CA PHE A 80 1.49 6.34 -14.04
C PHE A 80 2.03 7.49 -13.19
N LYS A 81 1.38 8.67 -13.22
CA LYS A 81 1.81 9.82 -12.41
C LYS A 81 1.71 9.54 -10.90
N ALA A 82 0.56 9.03 -10.46
CA ALA A 82 0.36 8.66 -9.06
C ALA A 82 1.25 7.48 -8.65
N CYS A 83 1.41 6.51 -9.55
CA CYS A 83 2.30 5.36 -9.38
C CYS A 83 3.75 5.77 -9.11
N ILE A 84 4.29 6.73 -9.88
CA ILE A 84 5.63 7.28 -9.69
C ILE A 84 5.80 7.83 -8.27
N GLU A 85 4.87 8.68 -7.82
CA GLU A 85 4.93 9.27 -6.46
C GLU A 85 4.90 8.18 -5.37
N THR A 86 4.03 7.17 -5.53
CA THR A 86 3.90 6.09 -4.55
C THR A 86 5.15 5.20 -4.50
N TYR A 87 5.74 4.84 -5.66
CA TYR A 87 7.00 4.10 -5.68
C TYR A 87 8.17 4.90 -5.11
N GLN A 88 8.26 6.20 -5.40
CA GLN A 88 9.28 7.07 -4.80
C GLN A 88 9.16 7.11 -3.26
N ARG A 89 7.94 7.13 -2.71
CA ARG A 89 7.72 6.99 -1.26
C ARG A 89 8.19 5.63 -0.75
N ALA A 90 7.85 4.54 -1.43
CA ALA A 90 8.30 3.19 -1.04
C ALA A 90 9.84 3.09 -1.03
N ILE A 91 10.51 3.62 -2.05
CA ILE A 91 11.98 3.68 -2.16
C ILE A 91 12.59 4.57 -1.06
N GLY A 92 11.94 5.68 -0.71
CA GLY A 92 12.38 6.53 0.38
C GLY A 92 12.32 5.84 1.75
N LEU A 93 11.45 4.84 1.90
CA LEU A 93 11.35 4.01 3.11
C LEU A 93 12.33 2.82 3.07
N ASP A 94 12.52 2.20 1.90
CA ASP A 94 13.48 1.13 1.66
C ASP A 94 14.14 1.25 0.29
N ALA A 95 15.34 1.81 0.27
CA ALA A 95 16.12 2.04 -0.94
C ALA A 95 16.68 0.73 -1.55
N ASN A 96 16.68 -0.38 -0.80
CA ASN A 96 17.18 -1.68 -1.26
C ASN A 96 16.06 -2.59 -1.79
N ASN A 97 14.85 -2.05 -2.02
CA ASN A 97 13.76 -2.80 -2.61
C ASN A 97 13.85 -2.79 -4.15
N ALA A 98 14.48 -3.82 -4.74
CA ALA A 98 14.61 -3.94 -6.20
C ALA A 98 13.26 -3.87 -6.93
N ARG A 99 12.18 -4.44 -6.36
CA ARG A 99 10.85 -4.42 -6.98
C ARG A 99 10.26 -3.01 -7.06
N ALA A 100 10.53 -2.16 -6.07
CA ALA A 100 10.08 -0.77 -6.09
C ALA A 100 10.77 0.01 -7.23
N TRP A 101 12.08 -0.19 -7.38
CA TRP A 101 12.86 0.40 -8.48
C TRP A 101 12.41 -0.07 -9.86
N LEU A 102 12.12 -1.37 -10.02
CA LEU A 102 11.54 -1.91 -11.25
C LEU A 102 10.21 -1.25 -11.59
N GLY A 103 9.30 -1.18 -10.61
CA GLY A 103 7.98 -0.58 -10.79
C GLY A 103 8.07 0.90 -11.19
N LEU A 104 8.99 1.65 -10.56
CA LEU A 104 9.28 3.03 -10.91
C LEU A 104 9.82 3.17 -12.33
N GLY A 105 10.77 2.32 -12.73
CA GLY A 105 11.33 2.29 -14.08
C GLY A 105 10.25 2.07 -15.15
N PHE A 106 9.37 1.09 -14.96
CA PHE A 106 8.25 0.87 -15.87
C PHE A 106 7.27 2.05 -15.91
N ALA A 107 6.97 2.68 -14.77
CA ALA A 107 6.12 3.87 -14.76
C ALA A 107 6.75 5.05 -15.53
N TYR A 108 8.07 5.21 -15.46
CA TYR A 108 8.80 6.20 -16.26
C TYR A 108 8.78 5.87 -17.76
N LEU A 109 8.89 4.60 -18.15
CA LEU A 109 8.78 4.19 -19.56
C LEU A 109 7.44 4.57 -20.15
N HIS A 110 6.36 4.27 -19.43
CA HIS A 110 5.01 4.57 -19.89
C HIS A 110 4.72 6.07 -19.95
N THR A 111 5.49 6.90 -19.26
CA THR A 111 5.39 8.36 -19.32
C THR A 111 6.41 9.00 -20.27
N GLY A 112 7.19 8.19 -20.99
CA GLY A 112 8.20 8.66 -21.96
C GLY A 112 9.48 9.22 -21.34
N GLN A 113 9.68 9.04 -20.03
CA GLN A 113 10.83 9.54 -19.29
C GLN A 113 11.97 8.50 -19.32
N ASN A 114 12.51 8.23 -20.51
CA ASN A 114 13.43 7.12 -20.76
C ASN A 114 14.71 7.19 -19.91
N ASP A 115 15.31 8.37 -19.73
CA ASP A 115 16.54 8.54 -18.94
C ASP A 115 16.29 8.18 -17.46
N LEU A 116 15.17 8.62 -16.91
CA LEU A 116 14.76 8.30 -15.53
C LEU A 116 14.42 6.82 -15.38
N SER A 117 13.80 6.23 -16.41
CA SER A 117 13.59 4.78 -16.43
C SER A 117 14.91 4.03 -16.37
N LEU A 118 15.88 4.36 -17.22
CA LEU A 118 17.17 3.67 -17.25
C LEU A 118 17.86 3.73 -15.90
N ALA A 119 17.92 4.90 -15.28
CA ALA A 119 18.48 5.06 -13.94
C ALA A 119 17.76 4.18 -12.89
N ALA A 120 16.42 4.10 -12.93
CA ALA A 120 15.66 3.27 -12.00
C ALA A 120 15.85 1.77 -12.25
N LEU A 121 15.90 1.33 -13.51
CA LEU A 121 16.15 -0.05 -13.89
C LEU A 121 17.57 -0.49 -13.54
N ASP A 122 18.57 0.37 -13.74
CA ASP A 122 19.96 0.12 -13.33
C ASP A 122 20.09 -0.02 -11.81
N ALA A 123 19.36 0.81 -11.06
CA ALA A 123 19.29 0.65 -9.61
C ALA A 123 18.69 -0.71 -9.20
N ALA A 124 17.63 -1.16 -9.88
CA ALA A 124 17.05 -2.48 -9.63
C ALA A 124 18.02 -3.64 -9.97
N ILE A 125 18.79 -3.53 -11.05
CA ILE A 125 19.81 -4.52 -11.45
C ILE A 125 20.95 -4.57 -10.45
N ARG A 126 21.41 -3.41 -9.96
CA ARG A 126 22.49 -3.34 -8.96
C ARG A 126 22.09 -4.01 -7.63
N ILE A 127 20.81 -3.93 -7.26
CA ILE A 127 20.28 -4.56 -6.03
C ILE A 127 20.04 -6.06 -6.25
N ASP A 128 19.42 -6.43 -7.38
CA ASP A 128 19.18 -7.80 -7.78
C ASP A 128 19.63 -8.01 -9.23
N PRO A 129 20.85 -8.54 -9.44
CA PRO A 129 21.42 -8.78 -10.77
C PRO A 129 20.59 -9.72 -11.64
N GLY A 130 19.72 -10.56 -11.06
CA GLY A 130 18.81 -11.42 -11.80
C GLY A 130 17.77 -10.66 -12.63
N ASN A 131 17.61 -9.35 -12.41
CA ASN A 131 16.76 -8.50 -13.24
C ASN A 131 17.39 -8.15 -14.60
N GLN A 132 18.71 -8.26 -14.76
CA GLN A 132 19.38 -7.89 -16.01
C GLN A 132 18.88 -8.73 -17.20
N GLU A 133 18.81 -10.05 -17.03
CA GLU A 133 18.31 -10.95 -18.07
C GLU A 133 16.84 -10.65 -18.42
N LYS A 134 16.01 -10.37 -17.41
CA LYS A 134 14.58 -10.05 -17.59
C LYS A 134 14.37 -8.71 -18.30
N LEU A 135 15.24 -7.73 -18.05
CA LEU A 135 15.14 -6.37 -18.59
C LEU A 135 15.86 -6.19 -19.93
N ALA A 136 16.70 -7.13 -20.36
CA ALA A 136 17.42 -7.09 -21.63
C ALA A 136 16.59 -6.60 -22.84
N PRO A 137 15.36 -7.11 -23.11
CA PRO A 137 14.57 -6.63 -24.24
C PRO A 137 14.07 -5.19 -24.07
N VAL A 138 13.90 -4.71 -22.83
CA VAL A 138 13.49 -3.35 -22.52
C VAL A 138 14.66 -2.39 -22.69
N LEU A 139 15.84 -2.74 -22.15
CA LEU A 139 17.07 -1.95 -22.25
C LEU A 139 17.50 -1.77 -23.70
N ALA A 140 17.46 -2.85 -24.51
CA ALA A 140 17.76 -2.79 -25.93
C ALA A 140 16.88 -1.79 -26.71
N LYS A 141 15.61 -1.65 -26.34
CA LYS A 141 14.69 -0.67 -26.95
C LYS A 141 14.98 0.75 -26.52
N LEU A 142 15.56 0.94 -25.33
CA LEU A 142 15.91 2.26 -24.80
C LEU A 142 17.24 2.79 -25.35
N GLY A 143 17.92 2.03 -26.21
CA GLY A 143 19.15 2.46 -26.88
C GLY A 143 20.36 2.46 -25.95
N THR A 144 20.35 1.64 -24.89
CA THR A 144 21.56 1.38 -24.12
C THR A 144 22.56 0.58 -24.96
N PRO A 145 23.85 0.95 -24.98
CA PRO A 145 24.87 0.20 -25.73
C PRO A 145 25.04 -1.24 -25.24
#